data_AF-A0AAD6HWE8-F1
#
_entry.id   AF-A0AAD6HWE8-F1
#
_cell.length_a   1.000
_cell.length_b   1.000
_cell.length_c   1.000
_cell.angle_alpha   90.00
_cell.angle_beta   90.00
_cell.angle_gamma   90.00
#
_symmetry.space_group_name_H-M   'P 1'
#
loop_
_entity.id
_entity.type
_entity.pdbx_description
1 polymer ?
#
loop_
_entity_poly.entity_id
_entity_poly.type
_entity_poly.pdbx_seq_one_letter_code
_entity_poly.pdbx_strand_id
1 'polypeptide(L)'
;MPIGLWKGPDHEFAADPPGWRVGVTADSNSNAAALMMEMDLRSSNWGFPPFYWTSEIDNVYAVREDGLDLDVGVVEMMCYFARSEVMEIMLENAFCSPDLQEKQKVLDYITLENMVRDWKMRDKKEMDEYSSWKEVESWD
;
A
#
# COMPACT_ATOMS: atom_id res chain seq x y z
N MET A 1 -5.87 -5.79 12.56
CA MET A 1 -5.94 -4.48 13.26
C MET A 1 -6.64 -3.52 12.33
N PRO A 2 -7.89 -3.12 12.60
CA PRO A 2 -8.60 -2.18 11.75
C PRO A 2 -8.11 -0.74 12.02
N ILE A 3 -7.89 0.01 10.94
CA ILE A 3 -7.50 1.42 10.96
C ILE A 3 -8.60 2.24 10.28
N GLY A 4 -8.94 3.38 10.89
CA GLY A 4 -9.78 4.40 10.28
C GLY A 4 -8.91 5.48 9.66
N LEU A 5 -9.30 5.95 8.47
CA LEU A 5 -8.61 7.00 7.73
C LEU A 5 -9.57 8.16 7.42
N TRP A 6 -9.07 9.39 7.58
CA TRP A 6 -9.77 10.63 7.20
C TRP A 6 -8.81 11.59 6.52
N LYS A 7 -9.24 12.18 5.40
CA LYS A 7 -8.48 13.27 4.78
C LYS A 7 -8.35 14.44 5.74
N GLY A 8 -7.14 14.99 5.84
CA GLY A 8 -6.86 16.18 6.60
C GLY A 8 -7.40 17.41 5.87
N PRO A 9 -7.97 18.39 6.59
CA PRO A 9 -8.43 19.64 6.00
C PRO A 9 -7.30 20.63 5.71
N ASP A 10 -6.05 20.28 6.05
CA ASP A 10 -4.90 21.17 6.03
C ASP A 10 -3.97 20.86 4.85
N HIS A 11 -3.92 21.80 3.90
CA HIS A 11 -3.09 21.74 2.70
C HIS A 11 -1.68 22.33 2.92
N GLU A 12 -1.34 22.86 4.11
CA GLU A 12 -0.02 23.45 4.35
C GLU A 12 1.13 22.43 4.28
N PHE A 13 0.81 21.13 4.41
CA PHE A 13 1.79 20.03 4.32
C PHE A 13 1.53 19.12 3.10
N ALA A 14 1.01 19.67 2.01
CA ALA A 14 0.87 18.92 0.75
C ALA A 14 2.25 18.66 0.12
N ALA A 15 2.97 17.68 0.64
CA ALA A 15 4.19 17.18 0.03
C ALA A 15 4.07 15.68 -0.14
N ASP A 16 4.03 15.24 -1.39
CA ASP A 16 4.28 13.84 -1.71
C ASP A 16 5.64 13.43 -1.11
N PRO A 17 5.76 12.25 -0.49
CA PRO A 17 7.00 11.83 0.15
C PRO A 17 8.15 11.74 -0.87
N PRO A 18 9.42 11.99 -0.46
CA PRO A 18 10.57 11.86 -1.35
C PRO A 18 10.60 10.51 -2.08
N GLY A 19 10.68 10.54 -3.42
CA GLY A 19 10.63 9.35 -4.28
C GLY A 19 9.24 8.96 -4.80
N TRP A 20 8.21 9.76 -4.52
CA TRP A 20 6.86 9.55 -5.06
C TRP A 20 6.80 9.66 -6.59
N ARG A 21 6.01 8.78 -7.20
CA ARG A 21 5.64 8.80 -8.62
C ARG A 21 4.11 8.72 -8.69
N VAL A 22 3.50 9.36 -9.70
CA VAL A 22 2.06 9.24 -9.97
C VAL A 22 1.68 7.77 -9.99
N GLY A 23 0.82 7.37 -9.05
CA GLY A 23 0.34 6.00 -8.94
C GLY A 23 -0.70 5.71 -10.01
N VAL A 24 -0.90 4.43 -10.33
CA VAL A 24 -1.97 3.99 -11.24
C VAL A 24 -3.36 4.31 -10.66
N THR A 25 -3.46 4.46 -9.33
CA THR A 25 -4.73 4.49 -8.59
C THR A 25 -5.09 5.84 -7.96
N ALA A 26 -4.15 6.79 -7.81
CA ALA A 26 -4.43 8.10 -7.22
C ALA A 26 -3.44 9.19 -7.67
N ASP A 27 -3.92 10.44 -7.71
CA ASP A 27 -3.14 11.62 -8.11
C ASP A 27 -2.35 12.28 -6.95
N SER A 28 -2.62 11.90 -5.70
CA SER A 28 -1.99 12.36 -4.46
C SER A 28 -2.08 11.25 -3.41
N ASN A 29 -1.09 11.12 -2.53
CA ASN A 29 -1.01 10.13 -1.43
C ASN A 29 -1.53 8.71 -1.78
N SER A 30 -0.81 8.02 -2.68
CA SER A 30 -1.13 6.66 -3.12
C SER A 30 -1.11 5.60 -2.02
N ASN A 31 -0.43 5.87 -0.90
CA ASN A 31 -0.44 5.01 0.27
C ASN A 31 -1.83 4.96 0.91
N ALA A 32 -2.46 6.12 1.14
CA ALA A 32 -3.82 6.19 1.66
C ALA A 32 -4.84 5.58 0.68
N ALA A 33 -4.67 5.83 -0.62
CA ALA A 33 -5.51 5.19 -1.64
C ALA A 33 -5.40 3.66 -1.58
N ALA A 34 -4.18 3.10 -1.47
CA ALA A 34 -3.96 1.66 -1.37
C ALA A 34 -4.57 1.07 -0.09
N LEU A 35 -4.50 1.77 1.04
CA LEU A 35 -5.15 1.32 2.29
C LEU A 35 -6.68 1.34 2.22
N MET A 36 -7.26 2.10 1.29
CA MET A 36 -8.71 2.27 1.11
C MET A 36 -9.27 1.48 -0.08
N MET A 37 -8.53 0.48 -0.58
CA MET A 37 -9.02 -0.41 -1.64
C MET A 37 -10.32 -1.12 -1.22
N GLU A 38 -11.23 -1.29 -2.17
CA GLU A 38 -12.45 -2.06 -1.98
C GLU A 38 -12.15 -3.56 -1.91
N MET A 39 -12.44 -4.17 -0.75
CA MET A 39 -12.13 -5.55 -0.42
C MET A 39 -13.40 -6.40 -0.17
N ASP A 40 -14.58 -5.96 -0.64
CA ASP A 40 -15.76 -6.83 -0.78
C ASP A 40 -15.68 -7.65 -2.08
N LEU A 41 -15.56 -8.97 -1.95
CA LEU A 41 -15.44 -9.95 -3.03
C LEU A 41 -16.51 -9.77 -4.13
N ARG A 42 -17.69 -9.27 -3.77
CA ARG A 42 -18.83 -9.08 -4.67
C ARG A 42 -18.90 -7.70 -5.31
N SER A 43 -18.09 -6.76 -4.86
CA SER A 43 -18.06 -5.42 -5.41
C SER A 43 -17.49 -5.44 -6.84
N SER A 44 -18.14 -4.69 -7.73
CA SER A 44 -17.62 -4.41 -9.07
C SER A 44 -16.36 -3.55 -9.04
N ASN A 45 -16.14 -2.83 -7.93
CA ASN A 45 -14.98 -1.98 -7.72
C ASN A 45 -13.86 -2.68 -6.94
N TRP A 46 -13.95 -4.01 -6.76
CA TRP A 46 -12.93 -4.81 -6.07
C TRP A 46 -11.50 -4.42 -6.48
N GLY A 47 -10.64 -4.17 -5.49
CA GLY A 47 -9.24 -3.82 -5.69
C GLY A 47 -9.00 -2.38 -6.14
N PHE A 48 -10.06 -1.56 -6.25
CA PHE A 48 -9.94 -0.15 -6.52
C PHE A 48 -10.38 0.66 -5.30
N PRO A 49 -9.67 1.73 -4.94
CA PRO A 49 -10.17 2.66 -3.95
C PRO A 49 -11.45 3.35 -4.45
N PRO A 50 -12.39 3.70 -3.55
CA PRO A 50 -13.50 4.59 -3.90
C PRO A 50 -12.99 5.91 -4.50
N PHE A 51 -13.76 6.54 -5.38
CA PHE A 51 -13.40 7.82 -6.01
C PHE A 51 -13.02 8.93 -5.02
N TYR A 52 -13.59 8.91 -3.81
CA TYR A 52 -13.20 9.83 -2.74
C TYR A 52 -11.71 9.73 -2.38
N TRP A 53 -11.11 8.54 -2.50
CA TRP A 53 -9.72 8.20 -2.20
C TRP A 53 -8.84 8.08 -3.46
N THR A 54 -9.22 8.72 -4.57
CA THR A 54 -8.39 8.73 -5.79
C THR A 54 -7.81 10.10 -6.12
N SER A 55 -8.36 11.18 -5.56
CA SER A 55 -7.93 12.55 -5.85
C SER A 55 -7.82 13.41 -4.61
N GLU A 56 -6.92 14.40 -4.61
CA GLU A 56 -6.83 15.44 -3.55
C GLU A 56 -6.82 14.81 -2.15
N ILE A 57 -5.94 13.81 -1.94
CA ILE A 57 -5.89 13.06 -0.68
C ILE A 57 -5.01 13.78 0.34
N ASP A 58 -3.85 14.28 -0.09
CA ASP A 58 -2.87 15.03 0.70
C ASP A 58 -2.60 14.37 2.05
N ASN A 59 -2.81 15.08 3.15
CA ASN A 59 -2.61 14.57 4.50
C ASN A 59 -3.76 13.67 4.93
N VAL A 60 -3.45 12.64 5.70
CA VAL A 60 -4.47 11.70 6.21
C VAL A 60 -4.23 11.48 7.69
N TYR A 61 -5.30 11.56 8.47
CA TYR A 61 -5.32 11.10 9.86
C TYR A 61 -5.58 9.60 9.89
N ALA A 62 -4.69 8.87 10.54
CA ALA A 62 -4.83 7.43 10.78
C ALA A 62 -5.02 7.17 12.27
N VAL A 63 -6.06 6.40 12.61
CA VAL A 63 -6.39 6.04 14.00
C VAL A 63 -6.76 4.58 14.06
N ARG A 64 -6.35 3.87 15.11
CA ARG A 64 -6.84 2.50 15.37
C ARG A 64 -8.24 2.54 15.94
N GLU A 65 -9.11 1.66 15.46
CA GLU A 65 -10.49 1.61 15.95
C GLU A 65 -10.58 1.13 17.41
N ASP A 66 -9.59 0.38 17.89
CA ASP A 66 -9.52 -0.09 19.28
C ASP A 66 -9.03 0.99 20.26
N GLY A 67 -8.73 2.20 19.77
CA GLY A 67 -8.33 3.35 20.59
C GLY A 67 -6.92 3.27 21.16
N LEU A 68 -6.13 2.25 20.78
CA LEU A 68 -4.73 2.15 21.15
C LEU A 68 -3.85 3.03 20.25
N ASP A 69 -2.66 3.37 20.74
CA ASP A 69 -1.69 4.13 19.96
C ASP A 69 -1.30 3.36 18.68
N LEU A 70 -1.17 4.14 17.60
CA LEU A 70 -0.77 3.66 16.29
C LEU A 70 0.66 4.12 16.01
N ASP A 71 1.58 3.16 16.01
CA ASP A 71 2.98 3.42 15.68
C ASP A 71 3.13 3.75 14.19
N VAL A 72 3.92 4.77 13.88
CA VAL A 72 4.13 5.23 12.49
C VAL A 72 4.77 4.14 11.64
N GLY A 73 5.70 3.36 12.18
CA GLY A 73 6.34 2.26 11.46
C GLY A 73 5.36 1.13 11.11
N VAL A 74 4.33 0.92 11.93
CA VAL A 74 3.23 0.00 11.58
C VAL A 74 2.42 0.53 10.40
N VAL A 75 2.13 1.83 10.36
CA VAL A 75 1.42 2.45 9.23
C VAL A 75 2.25 2.36 7.95
N GLU A 76 3.56 2.64 8.02
CA GLU A 76 4.47 2.50 6.89
C GLU A 76 4.50 1.06 6.35
N MET A 77 4.55 0.06 7.23
CA MET A 77 4.49 -1.34 6.87
C MET A 77 3.17 -1.69 6.16
N MET A 78 2.03 -1.23 6.69
CA MET A 78 0.72 -1.45 6.08
C MET A 78 0.63 -0.80 4.69
N CYS A 79 1.10 0.44 4.56
CA CYS A 79 1.15 1.18 3.30
C CYS A 79 2.00 0.44 2.25
N TYR A 80 3.20 0.00 2.63
CA TYR A 80 4.06 -0.78 1.74
C TYR A 80 3.38 -2.06 1.28
N PHE A 81 2.84 -2.84 2.21
CA PHE A 81 2.21 -4.11 1.89
C PHE A 81 1.00 -3.93 0.96
N ALA A 82 0.16 -2.93 1.22
CA ALA A 82 -1.00 -2.63 0.38
C ALA A 82 -0.58 -2.18 -1.03
N ARG A 83 0.44 -1.32 -1.14
CA ARG A 83 0.87 -0.72 -2.41
C ARG A 83 1.72 -1.63 -3.27
N SER A 84 2.59 -2.44 -2.67
CA SER A 84 3.50 -3.31 -3.39
C SER A 84 2.89 -4.70 -3.54
N GLU A 85 2.75 -5.44 -2.45
CA GLU A 85 2.40 -6.85 -2.51
C GLU A 85 0.94 -7.07 -2.92
N VAL A 86 -0.02 -6.39 -2.28
CA VAL A 86 -1.44 -6.57 -2.59
C VAL A 86 -1.77 -6.02 -3.97
N MET A 87 -1.29 -4.83 -4.32
CA MET A 87 -1.54 -4.26 -5.64
C MET A 87 -0.85 -5.06 -6.76
N GLU A 88 0.34 -5.63 -6.54
CA GLU A 88 0.99 -6.52 -7.53
C GLU A 88 0.20 -7.81 -7.71
N ILE A 89 -0.17 -8.51 -6.63
CA ILE A 89 -1.02 -9.70 -6.70
C ILE A 89 -2.33 -9.36 -7.42
N MET A 90 -2.91 -8.20 -7.13
CA MET A 90 -4.09 -7.74 -7.83
C MET A 90 -3.81 -7.45 -9.29
N LEU A 91 -2.76 -6.73 -9.68
CA LEU A 91 -2.45 -6.45 -11.09
C LEU A 91 -2.18 -7.75 -11.88
N GLU A 92 -1.48 -8.71 -11.29
CA GLU A 92 -1.23 -10.02 -11.90
C GLU A 92 -2.51 -10.84 -12.09
N ASN A 93 -3.49 -10.74 -11.18
CA ASN A 93 -4.75 -11.48 -11.24
C ASN A 93 -5.92 -10.71 -11.89
N ALA A 94 -5.92 -9.38 -11.85
CA ALA A 94 -7.08 -8.51 -12.13
C ALA A 94 -7.28 -8.19 -13.61
N PHE A 95 -6.28 -8.38 -14.47
CA PHE A 95 -6.49 -8.22 -15.91
C PHE A 95 -7.44 -9.28 -16.50
N CYS A 96 -7.83 -10.31 -15.73
CA CYS A 96 -8.64 -11.43 -16.20
C CYS A 96 -9.97 -11.64 -15.45
N SER A 97 -10.59 -10.61 -14.86
CA SER A 97 -11.88 -10.75 -14.15
C SER A 97 -11.86 -11.85 -13.08
N PRO A 98 -11.11 -11.65 -11.98
CA PRO A 98 -10.81 -12.72 -11.06
C PRO A 98 -12.07 -13.31 -10.45
N ASP A 99 -12.12 -14.63 -10.38
CA ASP A 99 -13.26 -15.32 -9.77
C ASP A 99 -13.26 -15.12 -8.23
N LEU A 100 -14.35 -15.54 -7.57
CA LEU A 100 -14.47 -15.38 -6.12
C LEU A 100 -13.38 -16.12 -5.34
N GLN A 101 -12.84 -17.22 -5.86
CA GLN A 101 -11.78 -17.98 -5.19
C GLN A 101 -10.44 -17.24 -5.28
N GLU A 102 -10.14 -16.64 -6.43
CA GLU A 102 -8.93 -15.82 -6.62
C GLU A 102 -8.96 -14.59 -5.71
N LYS A 103 -10.09 -13.88 -5.66
CA LYS A 103 -10.26 -12.75 -4.73
C LYS A 103 -10.12 -13.18 -3.26
N GLN A 104 -10.65 -14.35 -2.89
CA GLN A 104 -10.50 -14.88 -1.52
C GLN A 104 -9.04 -15.19 -1.18
N LYS A 105 -8.25 -15.73 -2.11
CA LYS A 105 -6.81 -15.96 -1.89
C LYS A 105 -6.06 -14.67 -1.57
N VAL A 106 -6.44 -13.55 -2.21
CA VAL A 106 -5.86 -12.23 -1.88
C VAL A 106 -6.22 -11.84 -0.45
N LEU A 107 -7.49 -12.00 -0.02
CA LEU A 107 -7.86 -11.72 1.38
C LEU A 107 -7.13 -12.60 2.37
N ASP A 108 -7.03 -13.90 2.10
CA ASP A 108 -6.35 -14.84 2.96
C ASP A 108 -4.85 -14.55 3.08
N TYR A 109 -4.28 -13.86 2.08
CA TYR A 109 -2.90 -13.39 2.11
C TYR A 109 -2.72 -12.13 2.99
N ILE A 110 -3.75 -11.31 3.16
CA ILE A 110 -3.68 -10.07 3.93
C ILE A 110 -3.74 -10.41 5.44
N THR A 111 -2.56 -10.71 5.99
CA THR A 111 -2.36 -11.03 7.40
C THR A 111 -1.21 -10.20 7.97
N LEU A 112 -1.23 -9.99 9.29
CA LEU A 112 -0.15 -9.26 9.96
C LEU A 112 1.19 -10.00 9.79
N GLU A 113 1.16 -11.32 9.84
CA GLU A 113 2.32 -12.18 9.68
C GLU A 113 2.96 -12.00 8.31
N ASN A 114 2.15 -11.97 7.23
CA ASN A 114 2.64 -11.73 5.89
C ASN A 114 3.14 -10.28 5.72
N MET A 115 2.44 -9.29 6.28
CA MET A 115 2.91 -7.89 6.29
C MET A 115 4.30 -7.76 6.90
N VAL A 116 4.50 -8.35 8.09
CA VAL A 116 5.78 -8.32 8.80
C VAL A 116 6.87 -9.08 8.03
N ARG A 117 6.53 -10.21 7.41
CA ARG A 117 7.47 -10.99 6.60
C ARG A 117 7.94 -10.18 5.40
N ASP A 118 7.01 -9.61 4.64
CA ASP A 118 7.31 -8.94 3.38
C ASP A 118 8.05 -7.62 3.61
N TRP A 119 7.72 -6.91 4.69
CA TRP A 119 8.47 -5.74 5.16
C TRP A 119 9.93 -6.05 5.48
N LYS A 120 10.21 -7.15 6.19
CA LYS A 120 11.59 -7.57 6.47
C LYS A 120 12.35 -8.00 5.20
N MET A 121 11.64 -8.57 4.23
CA MET A 121 12.23 -9.01 2.97
C MET A 121 12.55 -7.83 2.06
N ARG A 122 11.80 -6.73 2.15
CA ARG A 122 12.10 -5.46 1.47
C ARG A 122 13.50 -4.96 1.82
N ASP A 123 13.82 -4.86 3.12
CA ASP A 123 15.14 -4.39 3.58
C ASP A 123 16.27 -5.27 3.02
N LYS A 124 16.03 -6.58 2.92
CA LYS A 124 16.97 -7.52 2.32
C LYS A 124 17.14 -7.30 0.81
N LYS A 125 16.03 -7.10 0.07
CA LYS A 125 16.07 -6.80 -1.37
C LYS A 125 16.82 -5.49 -1.65
N GLU A 126 16.55 -4.43 -0.87
CA GLU A 126 17.25 -3.14 -1.00
C GLU A 126 18.76 -3.29 -0.72
N MET A 127 19.14 -4.08 0.29
CA MET A 127 20.55 -4.38 0.57
C MET A 127 21.24 -5.21 -0.53
N ASP A 128 20.55 -6.20 -1.09
CA ASP A 128 21.07 -7.05 -2.16
C ASP A 128 21.23 -6.25 -3.47
N GLU A 129 20.26 -5.39 -3.82
CA GLU A 129 20.35 -4.47 -4.96
C GLU A 129 21.50 -3.47 -4.78
N TYR A 130 21.61 -2.82 -3.63
CA TYR A 130 22.70 -1.88 -3.34
C TYR A 130 24.09 -2.53 -3.40
N SER A 131 24.19 -3.79 -2.95
CA SER A 131 25.43 -4.57 -3.06
C SER A 131 25.77 -4.89 -4.51
N SER A 132 24.77 -5.21 -5.34
CA SER A 132 24.95 -5.44 -6.78
C SER A 132 25.44 -4.18 -7.52
N TRP A 133 24.91 -2.99 -7.20
CA TRP A 133 25.37 -1.73 -7.81
C TRP A 133 26.82 -1.39 -7.45
N LYS A 134 27.26 -1.67 -6.21
CA LYS A 134 28.66 -1.48 -5.81
C LYS A 134 29.64 -2.42 -6.50
N GLU A 135 29.22 -3.64 -6.82
CA GLU A 135 30.04 -4.54 -7.61
C GLU A 135 30.23 -4.00 -9.04
N VAL A 136 29.19 -3.42 -9.65
CA VAL A 136 29.25 -2.85 -11.01
C VAL A 136 30.15 -1.60 -11.07
N GLU A 137 30.11 -0.71 -10.07
CA GLU A 137 30.98 0.48 -10.01
C GLU A 137 32.46 0.16 -9.73
N SER A 138 32.80 -1.08 -9.36
CA SER A 138 34.18 -1.51 -9.08
C SER A 138 34.96 -2.01 -10.30
N TRP A 139 34.34 -1.98 -11.49
CA TRP A 139 34.96 -2.40 -12.77
C TRP A 139 35.45 -1.23 -13.64
N ASP A 140 35.32 0.02 -13.18
CA ASP A 140 35.88 1.24 -13.80
C ASP A 140 37.15 1.71 -13.06
#